data_AF-A0A8X8KFT1-F1
#
_entry.id   AF-A0A8X8KFT1-F1
#
_cell.length_a   1.000
_cell.length_b   1.000
_cell.length_c   1.000
_cell.angle_alpha   90.00
_cell.angle_beta   90.00
_cell.angle_gamma   90.00
#
_symmetry.space_group_name_H-M   'P 1'
#
loop_
_entity.id
_entity.type
_entity.pdbx_description
1 polymer ?
#
loop_
_entity_poly.entity_id
_entity_poly.type
_entity_poly.pdbx_seq_one_letter_code
_entity_poly.pdbx_strand_id
1 'polypeptide(L)'
;MNLISGKEALIALANGKEVEFYNPFEGNIGWKELGEFSTVRALLNDCFVCSDDGEEVKTKFRLKPRTITLNGIEVPAPFEPKEGESYFYIYPSADAGYGSATTIKLSKYLQFGAWRTEEEIKQVVDALRKVFKEPQQ
;
A
#
# COMPACT_ATOMS: atom_id res chain seq x y z
N MET A 1 7.42 2.70 3.99
CA MET A 1 7.01 2.28 2.62
C MET A 1 7.12 0.78 2.54
N ASN A 2 6.05 0.08 2.17
CA ASN A 2 6.07 -1.38 2.03
C ASN A 2 6.49 -1.78 0.63
N LEU A 3 7.73 -2.23 0.50
CA LEU A 3 8.25 -2.77 -0.75
C LEU A 3 7.90 -4.26 -0.87
N ILE A 4 7.64 -4.71 -2.09
CA ILE A 4 7.40 -6.11 -2.42
C ILE A 4 8.52 -6.62 -3.34
N SER A 5 8.81 -7.92 -3.30
CA SER A 5 9.73 -8.57 -4.23
C SER A 5 9.16 -8.60 -5.66
N GLY A 6 10.01 -8.84 -6.67
CA GLY A 6 9.53 -9.02 -8.05
C GLY A 6 8.55 -10.18 -8.19
N LYS A 7 8.77 -11.27 -7.43
CA LYS A 7 7.84 -12.40 -7.34
C LYS A 7 6.47 -11.99 -6.78
N GLU A 8 6.44 -11.23 -5.70
CA GLU A 8 5.19 -10.74 -5.11
C GLU A 8 4.48 -9.73 -6.01
N ALA A 9 5.23 -8.91 -6.74
CA ALA A 9 4.70 -8.01 -7.77
C ALA A 9 4.01 -8.78 -8.91
N LEU A 10 4.61 -9.86 -9.40
CA LEU A 10 3.99 -10.74 -10.40
C LEU A 10 2.71 -11.41 -9.89
N ILE A 11 2.74 -11.90 -8.65
CA ILE A 11 1.54 -12.47 -8.01
C ILE A 11 0.46 -11.40 -7.84
N ALA A 12 0.82 -10.17 -7.48
CA ALA A 12 -0.11 -9.06 -7.35
C ALA A 12 -0.77 -8.71 -8.68
N LEU A 13 0.01 -8.60 -9.76
CA LEU A 13 -0.48 -8.40 -11.12
C LEU A 13 -1.44 -9.52 -11.56
N ALA A 14 -1.06 -10.79 -11.34
CA ALA A 14 -1.90 -11.94 -11.67
C ALA A 14 -3.24 -11.95 -10.91
N ASN A 15 -3.28 -11.36 -9.71
CA ASN A 15 -4.50 -11.16 -8.92
C ASN A 15 -5.24 -9.85 -9.26
N GLY A 16 -4.88 -9.14 -10.34
CA GLY A 16 -5.53 -7.91 -10.76
C GLY A 16 -5.23 -6.69 -9.88
N LYS A 17 -4.13 -6.70 -9.11
CA LYS A 17 -3.70 -5.54 -8.33
C LYS A 17 -2.78 -4.66 -9.16
N GLU A 18 -2.90 -3.35 -8.95
CA GLU A 18 -1.99 -2.36 -9.54
C GLU A 18 -0.68 -2.34 -8.76
N VAL A 19 0.42 -2.44 -9.47
CA VAL A 19 1.78 -2.44 -8.93
C VAL A 19 2.52 -1.26 -9.54
N GLU A 20 3.30 -0.58 -8.72
CA GLU A 20 4.25 0.43 -9.17
C GLU A 20 5.68 -0.07 -8.99
N PHE A 21 6.57 0.40 -9.85
CA PHE A 21 8.00 0.17 -9.74
C PHE A 21 8.78 1.48 -9.72
N TYR A 22 9.98 1.43 -9.14
CA TYR A 22 10.94 2.53 -9.13
C TYR A 22 12.29 2.01 -9.64
N ASN A 23 12.77 2.61 -10.73
CA ASN A 23 14.08 2.34 -11.32
C ASN A 23 14.93 3.63 -11.27
N PRO A 24 16.02 3.65 -10.49
CA PRO A 24 16.85 4.84 -10.33
C PRO A 24 17.72 5.19 -11.56
N PHE A 25 17.87 4.29 -12.54
CA PHE A 25 18.58 4.58 -13.79
C PHE A 25 17.76 5.35 -14.81
N GLU A 26 16.43 5.30 -14.69
CA GLU A 26 15.55 6.18 -15.46
C GLU A 26 15.48 7.53 -14.76
N GLY A 27 16.53 8.33 -14.96
CA GLY A 27 16.81 9.58 -14.25
C GLY A 27 15.57 10.32 -13.74
N ASN A 28 15.40 10.32 -12.41
CA ASN A 28 14.46 11.15 -11.67
C ASN A 28 12.98 11.10 -12.11
N ILE A 29 12.47 9.93 -12.48
CA ILE A 29 11.04 9.74 -12.67
C ILE A 29 10.55 8.83 -11.55
N GLY A 30 9.58 9.29 -10.76
CA GLY A 30 9.09 8.63 -9.55
C GLY A 30 8.48 7.24 -9.77
N TRP A 31 7.59 6.82 -8.88
CA TRP A 31 6.91 5.53 -9.02
C TRP A 31 6.08 5.48 -10.32
N LYS A 32 6.27 4.42 -11.12
CA LYS A 32 5.57 4.21 -12.39
C LYS A 32 4.69 2.98 -12.33
N GLU A 33 3.53 3.03 -12.99
CA GLU A 33 2.67 1.87 -13.15
C GLU A 33 3.35 0.77 -13.96
N LEU A 34 3.23 -0.45 -13.46
CA LEU A 34 3.76 -1.65 -14.09
C LEU A 34 2.77 -2.12 -15.18
N GLY A 35 2.77 -1.42 -16.32
CA GLY A 35 1.77 -1.59 -17.39
C GLY A 35 2.28 -2.04 -18.77
N GLU A 36 3.59 -1.99 -19.04
CA GLU A 36 4.15 -2.29 -20.37
C GLU A 36 5.11 -3.50 -20.36
N PHE A 37 4.94 -4.35 -21.38
CA PHE A 37 5.58 -5.67 -21.59
C PHE A 37 7.12 -5.73 -21.43
N SER A 38 7.81 -4.59 -21.50
CA SER A 38 9.26 -4.47 -21.26
C SER A 38 9.69 -4.77 -19.82
N THR A 39 8.75 -4.82 -18.85
CA THR A 39 9.02 -4.99 -17.42
C THR A 39 8.99 -6.44 -16.91
N VAL A 40 8.48 -7.41 -17.67
CA VAL A 40 8.37 -8.82 -17.20
C VAL A 40 9.74 -9.46 -16.95
N ARG A 41 10.73 -9.16 -17.79
CA ARG A 41 12.12 -9.61 -17.60
C ARG A 41 12.79 -8.91 -16.42
N ALA A 42 12.44 -7.64 -16.14
CA ALA A 42 12.91 -6.91 -14.97
C ALA A 42 12.27 -7.41 -13.66
N LEU A 43 11.04 -7.93 -13.71
CA LEU A 43 10.31 -8.52 -12.58
C LEU A 43 10.84 -9.89 -12.16
N LEU A 44 11.33 -10.69 -13.10
CA LEU A 44 11.73 -12.08 -12.86
C LEU A 44 13.14 -12.22 -12.27
N ASN A 45 14.02 -11.23 -12.48
CA ASN A 45 15.45 -11.36 -12.15
C ASN A 45 15.91 -10.58 -10.91
N ASP A 46 15.02 -9.86 -10.20
CA ASP A 46 15.38 -9.02 -9.03
C ASP A 46 16.54 -8.00 -9.26
N CYS A 47 17.02 -7.78 -10.51
CA CYS A 47 17.94 -6.74 -11.06
C CYS A 47 18.23 -7.07 -12.56
N PHE A 48 18.71 -6.23 -13.49
CA PHE A 48 19.74 -5.17 -13.51
C PHE A 48 19.50 -4.24 -14.71
N VAL A 49 19.79 -2.95 -14.57
CA VAL A 49 20.54 -2.24 -15.61
C VAL A 49 21.89 -1.99 -14.96
N CYS A 50 22.97 -2.56 -15.50
CA CYS A 50 24.30 -2.18 -15.03
C CYS A 50 24.47 -0.70 -15.42
N SER A 51 24.87 0.18 -14.50
CA SER A 51 25.60 1.36 -14.96
C SER A 51 26.82 0.89 -15.72
N ASP A 52 27.33 1.73 -16.62
CA ASP A 52 28.64 1.51 -17.25
C ASP A 52 29.77 1.33 -16.20
N ASP A 53 29.50 1.72 -14.95
CA ASP A 53 30.38 1.67 -13.78
C ASP A 53 30.25 0.37 -12.95
N GLY A 54 29.30 -0.53 -13.29
CA GLY A 54 29.14 -1.82 -12.62
C GLY A 54 28.42 -1.79 -11.27
N GLU A 55 27.69 -0.72 -10.93
CA GLU A 55 26.85 -0.69 -9.73
C GLU A 55 25.53 -1.45 -9.94
N GLU A 56 25.27 -2.43 -9.07
CA GLU A 56 24.01 -3.14 -9.03
C GLU A 56 22.94 -2.26 -8.37
N VAL A 57 21.98 -1.71 -9.13
CA VAL A 57 20.85 -1.00 -8.51
C VAL A 57 19.54 -1.76 -8.68
N LYS A 58 18.93 -2.07 -7.54
CA LYS A 58 17.68 -2.83 -7.42
C LYS A 58 16.46 -2.01 -7.78
N THR A 59 15.71 -2.47 -8.77
CA THR A 59 14.33 -2.04 -9.02
C THR A 59 13.49 -2.34 -7.78
N LYS A 60 12.78 -1.34 -7.29
CA LYS A 60 11.89 -1.49 -6.13
C LYS A 60 10.45 -1.61 -6.62
N PHE A 61 9.67 -2.51 -6.03
CA PHE A 61 8.25 -2.65 -6.34
C PHE A 61 7.40 -2.31 -5.11
N ARG A 62 6.21 -1.78 -5.34
CA ARG A 62 5.17 -1.60 -4.31
C ARG A 62 3.79 -1.81 -4.94
N LEU A 63 2.81 -2.18 -4.13
CA LEU A 63 1.42 -2.04 -4.57
C LEU A 63 1.10 -0.55 -4.74
N LYS A 64 0.40 -0.17 -5.80
CA LYS A 64 -0.05 1.22 -5.99
C LYS A 64 -0.88 1.63 -4.77
N PRO A 65 -0.54 2.75 -4.10
CA PRO A 65 -1.36 3.26 -3.01
C PRO A 65 -2.78 3.52 -3.55
N ARG A 66 -3.78 2.81 -3.03
CA ARG A 66 -5.18 3.11 -3.28
C ARG A 66 -5.62 4.13 -2.23
N THR A 67 -6.17 5.27 -2.64
CA THR A 67 -6.73 6.27 -1.71
C THR A 67 -8.23 6.42 -1.91
N ILE A 68 -8.90 6.93 -0.88
CA ILE A 68 -10.29 7.38 -0.93
C ILE A 68 -10.36 8.80 -0.36
N THR A 69 -11.37 9.56 -0.77
CA THR A 69 -11.60 10.91 -0.27
C THR A 69 -12.57 10.89 0.92
N LEU A 70 -12.14 11.38 2.08
CA LEU A 70 -12.98 11.64 3.25
C LEU A 70 -13.12 13.16 3.45
N ASN A 71 -14.27 13.72 3.05
CA ASN A 71 -14.57 15.15 3.14
C ASN A 71 -13.44 16.05 2.57
N GLY A 72 -12.92 15.70 1.39
CA GLY A 72 -11.82 16.41 0.74
C GLY A 72 -10.40 16.01 1.20
N ILE A 73 -10.27 15.10 2.17
CA ILE A 73 -8.97 14.58 2.64
C ILE A 73 -8.72 13.21 2.01
N GLU A 74 -7.64 13.07 1.25
CA GLU A 74 -7.19 11.76 0.73
C GLU A 74 -6.61 10.90 1.85
N VAL A 75 -7.12 9.68 2.00
CA VAL A 75 -6.62 8.68 2.95
C VAL A 75 -6.45 7.32 2.28
N PRO A 76 -5.62 6.42 2.81
CA PRO A 76 -5.51 5.06 2.30
C PRO A 76 -6.87 4.34 2.24
N ALA A 77 -7.15 3.71 1.10
CA ALA A 77 -8.35 2.91 0.89
C ALA A 77 -8.29 1.65 1.75
N PRO A 78 -9.43 1.24 2.37
CA PRO A 78 -9.47 0.00 3.12
C PRO A 78 -9.29 -1.22 2.21
N PHE A 79 -8.88 -2.34 2.80
CA PHE A 79 -8.83 -3.64 2.14
C PHE A 79 -9.56 -4.70 2.97
N GLU A 80 -9.90 -5.82 2.31
CA GLU A 80 -10.45 -7.00 2.97
C GLU A 80 -9.31 -7.99 3.28
N PRO A 81 -8.96 -8.22 4.57
CA PRO A 81 -7.89 -9.13 4.95
C PRO A 81 -8.32 -10.59 4.81
N LYS A 82 -7.39 -11.42 4.36
CA LYS A 82 -7.56 -12.89 4.29
C LYS A 82 -7.29 -13.53 5.64
N GLU A 83 -7.80 -14.74 5.84
CA GLU A 83 -7.48 -15.55 7.02
C GLU A 83 -5.96 -15.69 7.19
N GLY A 84 -5.47 -15.45 8.40
CA GLY A 84 -4.05 -15.40 8.75
C GLY A 84 -3.36 -14.06 8.49
N GLU A 85 -3.98 -13.09 7.80
CA GLU A 85 -3.36 -11.77 7.60
C GLU A 85 -3.58 -10.85 8.82
N SER A 86 -2.51 -10.17 9.24
CA SER A 86 -2.57 -9.09 10.23
C SER A 86 -3.05 -7.79 9.59
N TYR A 87 -3.87 -7.05 10.33
CA TYR A 87 -4.46 -5.79 9.89
C TYR A 87 -4.67 -4.83 11.06
N PHE A 88 -4.88 -3.55 10.72
CA PHE A 88 -5.32 -2.49 11.62
C PHE A 88 -6.75 -2.10 11.30
N TYR A 89 -7.51 -1.69 12.31
CA TYR A 89 -8.92 -1.32 12.16
C TYR A 89 -9.29 -0.20 13.13
N ILE A 90 -10.37 0.53 12.83
CA ILE A 90 -10.90 1.56 13.71
C ILE A 90 -11.44 0.90 14.98
N TYR A 91 -10.93 1.31 16.14
CA TYR A 91 -11.30 0.75 17.42
C TYR A 91 -11.53 1.86 18.44
N PRO A 92 -12.80 2.23 18.71
CA PRO A 92 -13.11 3.40 19.52
C PRO A 92 -12.74 3.22 21.00
N SER A 93 -12.55 1.98 21.47
CA SER A 93 -12.17 1.72 22.86
C SER A 93 -10.66 1.84 23.13
N ALA A 94 -9.84 2.09 22.11
CA ALA A 94 -8.43 2.39 22.27
C ALA A 94 -8.18 3.90 22.23
N ASP A 95 -7.29 4.40 23.09
CA ASP A 95 -6.93 5.83 23.14
C ASP A 95 -6.43 6.38 21.80
N ALA A 96 -5.73 5.54 21.03
CA ALA A 96 -5.23 5.89 19.72
C ALA A 96 -6.35 5.97 18.65
N GLY A 97 -7.54 5.43 18.91
CA GLY A 97 -8.67 5.34 17.98
C GLY A 97 -8.63 4.15 17.02
N TYR A 98 -7.62 3.28 17.16
CA TYR A 98 -7.44 2.09 16.34
C TYR A 98 -6.82 0.93 17.12
N GLY A 99 -6.99 -0.28 16.59
CA GLY A 99 -6.37 -1.50 17.09
C GLY A 99 -5.79 -2.34 15.97
N SER A 100 -5.11 -3.43 16.32
CA SER A 100 -4.62 -4.43 15.38
C SER A 100 -5.14 -5.83 15.74
N ALA A 101 -5.29 -6.67 14.73
CA ALA A 101 -5.69 -8.07 14.89
C ALA A 101 -5.15 -8.91 13.74
N THR A 102 -5.13 -10.23 13.92
CA THR A 102 -4.90 -11.19 12.85
C THR A 102 -6.23 -11.85 12.51
N THR A 103 -6.55 -11.94 11.22
CA THR A 103 -7.83 -12.49 10.76
C THR A 103 -7.89 -13.98 11.07
N ILE A 104 -8.81 -14.38 11.94
CA ILE A 104 -9.15 -15.81 12.16
C ILE A 104 -10.48 -16.13 11.45
N LYS A 105 -11.38 -15.14 11.35
CA LYS A 105 -12.61 -15.10 10.53
C LYS A 105 -12.95 -13.64 10.21
N LEU A 106 -13.77 -13.39 9.17
CA LEU A 106 -14.34 -12.07 8.88
C LEU A 106 -14.98 -11.50 10.16
N SER A 107 -14.34 -10.47 10.71
CA SER A 107 -14.65 -9.94 12.02
C SER A 107 -15.63 -8.79 11.93
N LYS A 108 -16.55 -8.69 12.90
CA LYS A 108 -17.42 -7.52 13.11
C LYS A 108 -16.64 -6.20 13.27
N TYR A 109 -15.33 -6.28 13.53
CA TYR A 109 -14.44 -5.12 13.63
C TYR A 109 -14.04 -4.52 12.27
N LEU A 110 -14.39 -5.17 11.15
CA LEU A 110 -14.06 -4.73 9.79
C LEU A 110 -15.15 -3.85 9.13
N GLN A 111 -16.19 -3.46 9.86
CA GLN A 111 -17.32 -2.69 9.31
C GLN A 111 -16.91 -1.38 8.63
N PHE A 112 -15.84 -0.74 9.11
CA PHE A 112 -15.30 0.49 8.55
C PHE A 112 -14.06 0.27 7.68
N GLY A 113 -13.69 -0.99 7.44
CA GLY A 113 -12.50 -1.39 6.71
C GLY A 113 -11.32 -1.79 7.59
N ALA A 114 -10.26 -2.23 6.92
CA ALA A 114 -8.97 -2.57 7.50
C ALA A 114 -7.82 -1.97 6.70
N TRP A 115 -6.68 -1.79 7.35
CA TRP A 115 -5.46 -1.20 6.80
C TRP A 115 -4.24 -2.06 7.09
N ARG A 116 -3.28 -2.07 6.17
CA ARG A 116 -2.16 -3.01 6.21
C ARG A 116 -1.08 -2.58 7.19
N THR A 117 -0.96 -1.28 7.44
CA THR A 117 0.06 -0.74 8.35
C THR A 117 -0.52 0.23 9.37
N GLU A 118 0.25 0.45 10.43
CA GLU A 118 -0.11 1.41 11.46
C GLU A 118 -0.14 2.84 10.92
N GLU A 119 0.77 3.18 9.99
CA GLU A 119 0.82 4.49 9.35
C GLU A 119 -0.42 4.77 8.48
N GLU A 120 -0.97 3.74 7.84
CA GLU A 120 -2.19 3.88 7.04
C GLU A 120 -3.39 4.20 7.93
N ILE A 121 -3.60 3.45 9.02
CA ILE A 121 -4.72 3.70 9.95
C ILE A 121 -4.56 5.03 10.71
N LYS A 122 -3.33 5.44 11.04
CA LYS A 122 -3.05 6.75 11.65
C LYS A 122 -3.55 7.89 10.76
N GLN A 123 -3.26 7.84 9.45
CA GLN A 123 -3.74 8.84 8.49
C GLN A 123 -5.27 8.91 8.45
N VAL A 124 -5.93 7.75 8.48
CA VAL A 124 -7.41 7.67 8.46
C VAL A 124 -8.00 8.24 9.75
N VAL A 125 -7.50 7.85 10.91
CA VAL A 125 -8.00 8.34 12.21
C VAL A 125 -7.77 9.84 12.36
N ASP A 126 -6.64 10.35 11.89
CA ASP A 126 -6.37 11.79 11.92
C ASP A 126 -7.27 12.57 10.96
N ALA A 127 -7.58 12.02 9.78
CA ALA A 127 -8.57 12.60 8.89
C ALA A 127 -9.96 12.63 9.55
N LEU A 128 -10.41 11.52 10.14
CA LEU A 128 -11.69 11.45 10.87
C LEU A 128 -11.75 12.47 12.01
N ARG A 129 -10.67 12.61 12.79
CA ARG A 129 -10.57 13.62 13.86
C ARG A 129 -10.72 15.04 13.35
N LYS A 130 -10.16 15.37 12.18
CA LYS A 130 -10.32 16.69 11.54
C LYS A 130 -11.76 16.89 11.08
N VAL A 131 -12.29 15.92 10.32
CA VAL A 131 -13.65 15.98 9.77
C VAL A 131 -14.73 16.11 10.85
N PHE A 132 -14.58 15.46 11.99
CA PHE A 132 -15.55 15.54 13.09
C PHE A 132 -15.37 16.76 14.00
N LYS A 133 -14.24 17.47 13.95
CA LYS A 133 -14.01 18.70 14.72
C LYS A 133 -14.41 19.96 13.96
N GLU A 134 -14.39 19.94 12.64
CA GLU A 134 -14.77 21.09 11.82
C GLU A 134 -16.30 21.15 11.66
N PRO A 135 -16.95 22.31 11.94
CA PRO A 135 -18.36 22.47 11.64
C PRO A 135 -18.56 22.34 10.13
N GLN A 136 -19.43 21.42 9.71
CA GLN A 136 -19.83 21.29 8.32
C GLN A 136 -20.56 22.58 7.91
N GLN A 137 -20.00 23.31 6.93
CA GLN A 137 -20.59 24.53 6.36
C GLN A 137 -21.84 24.21 5.54
#